data_AF-A0A2N2PMR1-F1
#
_entry.id   AF-A0A2N2PMR1-F1
#
_cell.length_a   1.000
_cell.length_b   1.000
_cell.length_c   1.000
_cell.angle_alpha   90.00
_cell.angle_beta   90.00
_cell.angle_gamma   90.00
#
_symmetry.space_group_name_H-M   'P 1'
#
loop_
_entity.id
_entity.type
_entity.pdbx_description
1 polymer ?
#
loop_
_entity_poly.entity_id
_entity_poly.type
_entity_poly.pdbx_seq_one_letter_code
_entity_poly.pdbx_strand_id
1 'polypeptide(L)'
;MPRDGFNRQGTFLSYAKENATPYSWTSANGMRLFKIGNPLAAYDPDIAGYDAERSAATQLRGSYAVTYKIRVNVSSSNGKRLAVLLNPRGGAYAGYIRTSLAGGPSTGQLLPSATLNMGDNTKAIVCAKIPLSSTPQTLLIELIPAGASSLPFELILTPYSAPAQVDDWTLY
;
A
#
# COMPACT_ATOMS: atom_id res chain seq x y z
N MET A 1 15.90 -13.20 18.51
CA MET A 1 16.93 -12.68 17.59
C MET A 1 16.73 -13.37 16.24
N PRO A 2 16.41 -12.66 15.15
CA PRO A 2 16.42 -13.32 13.83
C PRO A 2 17.84 -13.82 13.54
N ARG A 3 17.98 -15.10 13.19
CA ARG A 3 19.25 -15.70 12.79
C ARG A 3 19.63 -15.17 11.41
N ASP A 4 20.79 -14.51 11.35
CA ASP A 4 21.57 -14.10 10.17
C ASP A 4 22.04 -15.27 9.28
N GLY A 5 21.26 -16.35 9.14
CA GLY A 5 21.64 -17.49 8.29
C GLY A 5 21.70 -17.17 6.80
N PHE A 6 21.31 -15.96 6.38
CA PHE A 6 21.25 -15.52 4.98
C PHE A 6 21.56 -14.02 4.81
N ASN A 7 22.58 -13.47 5.50
CA ASN A 7 23.14 -12.11 5.33
C ASN A 7 22.53 -11.31 4.15
N ARG A 8 21.45 -10.56 4.42
CA ARG A 8 20.81 -9.65 3.44
C ARG A 8 21.39 -8.23 3.62
N GLN A 9 22.71 -8.18 3.63
CA GLN A 9 23.49 -6.95 3.70
C GLN A 9 23.58 -6.32 2.30
N GLY A 10 23.55 -4.99 2.24
CA GLY A 10 23.64 -4.23 1.00
C GLY A 10 23.35 -2.75 1.23
N THR A 11 24.08 -1.89 0.53
CA THR A 11 23.77 -0.46 0.44
C THR A 11 22.86 -0.25 -0.76
N PHE A 12 21.66 0.29 -0.52
CA PHE A 12 20.66 0.54 -1.56
C PHE A 12 20.49 2.04 -1.78
N LEU A 13 20.49 2.47 -3.05
CA LEU A 13 20.36 3.88 -3.44
C LEU A 13 18.95 4.43 -3.20
N SER A 14 17.94 3.56 -3.15
CA SER A 14 16.55 3.90 -2.87
C SER A 14 15.90 2.77 -2.08
N TYR A 15 15.06 3.14 -1.12
CA TYR A 15 14.19 2.22 -0.38
C TYR A 15 12.73 2.38 -0.80
N ALA A 16 12.46 2.98 -1.96
CA ALA A 16 11.11 3.17 -2.48
C ALA A 16 10.84 2.27 -3.70
N LYS A 17 9.72 1.54 -3.67
CA LYS A 17 9.17 0.82 -4.83
C LYS A 17 7.99 1.61 -5.37
N GLU A 18 8.05 1.95 -6.65
CA GLU A 18 7.02 2.77 -7.31
C GLU A 18 6.65 2.16 -8.66
N ASN A 19 5.36 2.18 -9.01
CA ASN A 19 4.93 1.76 -10.33
C ASN A 19 5.39 2.77 -11.39
N ALA A 20 6.06 2.32 -12.46
CA ALA A 20 6.61 3.18 -13.50
C ALA A 20 5.55 4.05 -14.20
N THR A 21 4.36 3.49 -14.42
CA THR A 21 3.20 4.18 -15.00
C THR A 21 2.04 4.16 -14.00
N PRO A 22 1.39 5.31 -13.71
CA PRO A 22 0.19 5.35 -12.88
C PRO A 22 -0.88 4.40 -13.38
N TYR A 23 -1.50 3.64 -12.47
CA TYR A 23 -2.66 2.82 -12.80
C TYR A 23 -3.87 3.69 -13.07
N SER A 24 -4.80 3.25 -13.91
CA SER A 24 -6.09 3.92 -14.07
C SER A 24 -7.19 3.17 -13.33
N TRP A 25 -8.02 3.89 -12.60
CA TRP A 25 -9.21 3.35 -11.95
C TRP A 25 -10.35 4.36 -12.06
N THR A 26 -11.53 3.89 -12.45
CA THR A 26 -12.76 4.70 -12.39
C THR A 26 -13.75 4.02 -11.47
N SER A 27 -14.65 4.78 -10.88
CA SER A 27 -15.70 4.22 -10.02
C SER A 27 -16.65 3.22 -10.69
N ALA A 28 -16.67 3.17 -12.03
CA ALA A 28 -17.40 2.16 -12.79
C ALA A 28 -16.65 0.82 -12.88
N ASN A 29 -15.33 0.80 -12.68
CA ASN A 29 -14.51 -0.41 -12.76
C ASN A 29 -14.75 -1.38 -11.60
N GLY A 30 -15.49 -0.97 -10.56
CA GLY A 30 -15.67 -1.77 -9.36
C GLY A 30 -14.40 -1.85 -8.51
N MET A 31 -14.25 -2.94 -7.78
CA MET A 31 -13.11 -3.14 -6.88
C MET A 31 -11.84 -3.48 -7.66
N ARG A 32 -10.70 -2.94 -7.22
CA ARG A 32 -9.37 -3.26 -7.75
C ARG A 32 -8.42 -3.62 -6.61
N LEU A 33 -7.58 -4.63 -6.83
CA LEU A 33 -6.70 -5.19 -5.82
C LEU A 33 -5.24 -5.14 -6.29
N PHE A 34 -4.35 -4.71 -5.40
CA PHE A 34 -2.90 -4.72 -5.58
C PHE A 34 -2.29 -5.61 -4.50
N LYS A 35 -1.69 -6.73 -4.91
CA LYS A 35 -0.97 -7.67 -4.03
C LYS A 35 0.46 -7.19 -3.79
N ILE A 36 0.76 -6.71 -2.60
CA ILE A 36 2.10 -6.26 -2.23
C ILE A 36 2.86 -7.43 -1.57
N GLY A 37 4.16 -7.53 -1.84
CA GLY A 37 4.98 -8.71 -1.53
C GLY A 37 4.99 -9.74 -2.67
N ASN A 38 4.72 -9.31 -3.91
CA ASN A 38 4.77 -10.15 -5.10
C ASN A 38 5.79 -9.58 -6.10
N PRO A 39 7.04 -10.08 -6.14
CA PRO A 39 8.09 -9.54 -7.00
C PRO A 39 7.82 -9.69 -8.50
N LEU A 40 6.86 -10.53 -8.88
CA LEU A 40 6.40 -10.67 -10.27
C LEU A 40 5.40 -9.58 -10.67
N ALA A 41 4.91 -8.76 -9.73
CA ALA A 41 4.02 -7.67 -10.01
C ALA A 41 4.79 -6.41 -10.46
N ALA A 42 4.31 -5.74 -11.50
CA ALA A 42 4.97 -4.58 -12.11
C ALA A 42 5.19 -3.36 -11.16
N TYR A 43 4.57 -3.35 -9.99
CA TYR A 43 4.69 -2.30 -8.97
C TYR A 43 5.55 -2.71 -7.76
N ASP A 44 6.05 -3.94 -7.71
CA ASP A 44 6.84 -4.47 -6.59
C ASP A 44 8.15 -5.15 -7.05
N PRO A 45 8.93 -4.55 -7.98
CA PRO A 45 10.18 -5.16 -8.42
C PRO A 45 11.18 -5.30 -7.26
N ASP A 46 12.11 -6.23 -7.37
CA ASP A 46 13.25 -6.32 -6.46
C ASP A 46 14.11 -5.05 -6.56
N ILE A 47 14.58 -4.53 -5.42
CA ILE A 47 15.49 -3.39 -5.40
C ILE A 47 16.92 -3.90 -5.58
N ALA A 48 17.61 -3.42 -6.62
CA ALA A 48 19.02 -3.69 -6.83
C ALA A 48 19.89 -2.88 -5.86
N GLY A 49 20.99 -3.48 -5.40
CA GLY A 49 21.96 -2.82 -4.53
C GLY A 49 23.36 -3.39 -4.67
N TYR A 50 24.25 -2.93 -3.80
CA TYR A 50 25.63 -3.39 -3.75
C TYR A 50 25.99 -3.83 -2.33
N ASP A 51 26.42 -5.09 -2.20
CA ASP A 51 26.95 -5.63 -0.95
C ASP A 51 28.43 -5.24 -0.85
N ALA A 52 28.71 -4.22 -0.05
CA ALA A 52 30.07 -3.70 0.13
C ALA A 52 30.99 -4.68 0.85
N GLU A 53 30.46 -5.58 1.68
CA GLU A 53 31.24 -6.60 2.39
C GLU A 53 31.71 -7.70 1.43
N ARG A 54 30.92 -8.00 0.40
CA ARG A 54 31.24 -8.99 -0.64
C ARG A 54 31.72 -8.41 -1.96
N SER A 55 31.78 -7.08 -2.05
CA SER A 55 32.09 -6.34 -3.29
C SER A 55 31.28 -6.82 -4.50
N ALA A 56 30.00 -7.15 -4.29
CA ALA A 56 29.16 -7.81 -5.29
C ALA A 56 27.79 -7.14 -5.43
N ALA A 57 27.21 -7.24 -6.63
CA ALA A 57 25.82 -6.84 -6.84
C ALA A 57 24.89 -7.75 -6.01
N THR A 58 23.90 -7.14 -5.36
CA THR A 58 22.92 -7.84 -4.53
C THR A 58 21.51 -7.34 -4.84
N GLN A 59 20.50 -8.06 -4.38
CA GLN A 59 19.10 -7.68 -4.49
C GLN A 59 18.45 -7.71 -3.12
N LEU A 60 17.72 -6.65 -2.75
CA LEU A 60 16.87 -6.66 -1.58
C LEU A 60 15.63 -7.52 -1.89
N ARG A 61 15.76 -8.81 -1.61
CA ARG A 61 14.67 -9.77 -1.69
C ARG A 61 13.84 -9.65 -0.41
N GLY A 62 12.77 -8.88 -0.48
CA GLY A 62 11.87 -8.55 0.64
C GLY A 62 11.54 -7.06 0.70
N SER A 63 10.85 -6.66 1.76
CA SER A 63 10.33 -5.29 1.88
C SER A 63 10.47 -4.69 3.26
N TYR A 64 11.45 -5.18 4.03
CA TYR A 64 11.83 -4.55 5.28
C TYR A 64 12.35 -3.13 5.01
N ALA A 65 11.82 -2.13 5.71
CA ALA A 65 12.13 -0.71 5.52
C ALA A 65 11.90 -0.17 4.10
N VAL A 66 11.12 -0.86 3.25
CA VAL A 66 10.74 -0.38 1.92
C VAL A 66 9.48 0.47 2.00
N THR A 67 9.52 1.64 1.38
CA THR A 67 8.33 2.47 1.13
C THR A 67 7.70 2.08 -0.21
N TYR A 68 6.47 1.64 -0.18
CA TYR A 68 5.65 1.46 -1.37
C TYR A 68 5.01 2.78 -1.78
N LYS A 69 5.11 3.13 -3.06
CA LYS A 69 4.47 4.29 -3.68
C LYS A 69 3.61 3.82 -4.83
N ILE A 70 2.29 3.83 -4.65
CA ILE A 70 1.35 3.37 -5.67
C ILE A 70 0.60 4.59 -6.20
N ARG A 71 0.84 4.89 -7.47
CA ARG A 71 0.18 5.99 -8.19
C ARG A 71 -1.01 5.45 -8.97
N VAL A 72 -2.16 6.05 -8.76
CA VAL A 72 -3.42 5.68 -9.42
C VAL A 72 -4.13 6.94 -9.90
N ASN A 73 -4.35 7.08 -11.20
CA ASN A 73 -5.27 8.05 -11.78
C ASN A 73 -6.69 7.58 -11.45
N VAL A 74 -7.38 8.35 -10.62
CA VAL A 74 -8.72 8.06 -10.11
C VAL A 74 -9.72 9.08 -10.65
N SER A 75 -10.91 8.62 -11.02
CA SER A 75 -12.06 9.47 -11.37
C SER A 75 -13.38 8.79 -11.02
N SER A 76 -14.45 9.56 -10.97
CA SER A 76 -15.81 9.08 -10.77
C SER A 76 -16.71 9.41 -11.94
N SER A 77 -17.22 8.39 -12.62
CA SER A 77 -18.18 8.53 -13.73
C SER A 77 -19.64 8.34 -13.29
N ASN A 78 -19.87 7.90 -12.05
CA ASN A 78 -21.19 7.53 -11.53
C ASN A 78 -21.49 8.14 -10.16
N GLY A 79 -20.77 9.19 -9.75
CA GLY A 79 -20.97 9.89 -8.48
C GLY A 79 -20.49 9.13 -7.23
N LYS A 80 -19.95 7.91 -7.37
CA LYS A 80 -19.35 7.16 -6.25
C LYS A 80 -18.01 7.74 -5.84
N ARG A 81 -17.65 7.51 -4.58
CA ARG A 81 -16.38 7.89 -3.96
C ARG A 81 -15.44 6.67 -3.91
N LEU A 82 -14.19 6.88 -3.50
CA LEU A 82 -13.20 5.80 -3.38
C LEU A 82 -12.83 5.53 -1.92
N ALA A 83 -12.92 4.28 -1.51
CA ALA A 83 -12.32 3.81 -0.27
C ALA A 83 -11.03 3.05 -0.60
N VAL A 84 -9.98 3.35 0.17
CA VAL A 84 -8.71 2.63 0.14
C VAL A 84 -8.69 1.71 1.35
N LEU A 85 -8.60 0.41 1.12
CA LEU A 85 -8.56 -0.60 2.16
C LEU A 85 -7.25 -1.36 2.16
N LEU A 86 -6.86 -1.89 3.32
CA LEU A 86 -5.71 -2.77 3.49
C LEU A 86 -6.11 -4.09 4.13
N ASN A 87 -5.66 -5.20 3.57
CA ASN A 87 -5.88 -6.55 4.07
C ASN A 87 -4.52 -7.25 4.28
N PRO A 88 -4.06 -7.43 5.53
CA PRO A 88 -2.85 -8.18 5.83
C PRO A 88 -3.03 -9.69 5.56
N ARG A 89 -2.08 -10.32 4.86
CA ARG A 89 -2.13 -11.78 4.58
C ARG A 89 -0.94 -12.54 5.17
N GLY A 90 0.08 -11.83 5.66
CA GLY A 90 1.32 -12.38 6.20
C GLY A 90 1.39 -12.53 7.72
N GLY A 91 0.31 -12.23 8.44
CA GLY A 91 0.29 -12.20 9.90
C GLY A 91 0.11 -10.78 10.45
N ALA A 92 0.62 -10.55 11.66
CA ALA A 92 0.44 -9.27 12.33
C ALA A 92 1.03 -8.11 11.51
N TYR A 93 0.24 -7.08 11.22
CA TYR A 93 0.66 -5.92 10.45
C TYR A 93 0.64 -4.67 11.33
N ALA A 94 1.78 -3.99 11.37
CA ALA A 94 1.88 -2.63 11.84
C ALA A 94 2.55 -1.79 10.74
N GLY A 95 2.27 -0.49 10.67
CA GLY A 95 2.91 0.37 9.69
C GLY A 95 2.31 1.76 9.62
N TYR A 96 2.61 2.44 8.53
CA TYR A 96 2.03 3.74 8.21
C TYR A 96 1.48 3.71 6.79
N ILE A 97 0.33 4.35 6.59
CA ILE A 97 -0.21 4.62 5.27
C ILE A 97 -0.53 6.10 5.12
N ARG A 98 -0.24 6.66 3.95
CA ARG A 98 -0.66 7.99 3.55
C ARG A 98 -1.27 7.95 2.17
N THR A 99 -2.39 8.64 2.00
CA THR A 99 -3.06 8.86 0.73
C THR A 99 -3.07 10.35 0.42
N SER A 100 -2.59 10.74 -0.75
CA SER A 100 -2.52 12.14 -1.19
C SER A 100 -3.10 12.28 -2.58
N LEU A 101 -4.09 13.15 -2.75
CA LEU A 101 -4.63 13.49 -4.07
C LEU A 101 -3.88 14.70 -4.63
N ALA A 102 -3.45 14.66 -5.89
CA ALA A 102 -2.77 15.78 -6.53
C ALA A 102 -3.63 17.07 -6.46
N GLY A 103 -3.09 18.11 -5.80
CA GLY A 103 -3.79 19.38 -5.56
C GLY A 103 -4.95 19.30 -4.56
N GLY A 104 -5.08 18.20 -3.82
CA GLY A 104 -6.18 17.94 -2.89
C GLY A 104 -5.71 17.52 -1.49
N PRO A 105 -6.62 16.96 -0.67
CA PRO A 105 -6.30 16.57 0.70
C PRO A 105 -5.29 15.42 0.76
N SER A 106 -4.49 15.43 1.80
CA SER A 106 -3.65 14.31 2.22
C SER A 106 -4.13 13.79 3.57
N THR A 107 -4.15 12.48 3.74
CA THR A 107 -4.53 11.83 4.99
C THR A 107 -3.54 10.70 5.23
N GLY A 108 -2.98 10.64 6.43
CA GLY A 108 -2.11 9.55 6.82
C GLY A 108 -2.39 9.09 8.24
N GLN A 109 -2.15 7.81 8.50
CA GLN A 109 -2.40 7.19 9.79
C GLN A 109 -1.44 6.04 10.04
N LEU A 110 -1.16 5.80 11.32
CA LEU A 110 -0.57 4.55 11.76
C LEU A 110 -1.58 3.41 11.59
N LEU A 111 -1.06 2.22 11.35
CA LEU A 111 -1.82 1.00 11.18
C LEU A 111 -1.34 -0.01 12.22
N PRO A 112 -2.24 -0.66 12.98
CA PRO A 112 -3.64 -0.27 13.19
C PRO A 112 -3.75 1.10 13.91
N SER A 113 -4.77 1.90 13.58
CA SER A 113 -4.99 3.23 14.19
C SER A 113 -5.88 3.20 15.44
N ALA A 114 -6.71 2.17 15.60
CA ALA A 114 -7.73 2.09 16.66
C ALA A 114 -7.76 0.76 17.43
N THR A 115 -7.02 -0.27 16.98
CA THR A 115 -6.96 -1.58 17.65
C THR A 115 -5.53 -1.91 18.04
N LEU A 116 -5.37 -2.78 19.04
CA LEU A 116 -4.04 -3.23 19.46
C LEU A 116 -3.42 -4.21 18.47
N ASN A 117 -4.23 -4.91 17.67
CA ASN A 117 -3.77 -5.95 16.76
C ASN A 117 -4.49 -5.87 15.40
N MET A 118 -3.71 -6.07 14.34
CA MET A 118 -4.13 -6.33 12.97
C MET A 118 -3.35 -7.56 12.52
N GLY A 119 -4.02 -8.61 12.06
CA GLY A 119 -3.39 -9.90 11.73
C GLY A 119 -4.01 -10.53 10.48
N ASP A 120 -3.54 -11.71 10.08
CA ASP A 120 -4.00 -12.46 8.90
C ASP A 120 -5.50 -12.78 8.86
N ASN A 121 -6.16 -12.78 10.02
CA ASN A 121 -7.62 -12.93 10.15
C ASN A 121 -8.41 -11.62 10.00
N THR A 122 -7.74 -10.47 9.89
CA THR A 122 -8.39 -9.18 9.63
C THR A 122 -8.91 -9.13 8.20
N LYS A 123 -10.23 -8.91 8.00
CA LYS A 123 -10.82 -8.90 6.66
C LYS A 123 -10.34 -7.74 5.80
N ALA A 124 -10.45 -6.52 6.32
CA ALA A 124 -9.87 -5.31 5.71
C ALA A 124 -9.96 -4.14 6.70
N ILE A 125 -9.10 -3.15 6.50
CA ILE A 125 -9.11 -1.89 7.26
C ILE A 125 -9.33 -0.74 6.31
N VAL A 126 -10.20 0.18 6.69
CA VAL A 126 -10.43 1.42 5.94
C VAL A 126 -9.29 2.40 6.22
N CYS A 127 -8.43 2.59 5.23
CA CYS A 127 -7.28 3.49 5.34
C CYS A 127 -7.59 4.92 4.89
N ALA A 128 -8.48 5.09 3.92
CA ALA A 128 -8.91 6.41 3.47
C ALA A 128 -10.28 6.37 2.81
N LYS A 129 -11.01 7.49 2.92
CA LYS A 129 -12.25 7.77 2.19
C LYS A 129 -12.02 9.03 1.37
N ILE A 130 -12.02 8.88 0.05
CA ILE A 130 -11.57 9.93 -0.87
C ILE A 130 -12.77 10.37 -1.72
N PRO A 131 -13.19 11.65 -1.65
CA PRO A 131 -14.14 12.19 -2.59
C PRO A 131 -13.49 12.23 -3.99
N LEU A 132 -14.25 11.89 -5.01
CA LEU A 132 -13.77 11.86 -6.38
C LEU A 132 -14.56 12.82 -7.26
N SER A 133 -13.87 13.42 -8.23
CA SER A 133 -14.48 14.21 -9.29
C SER A 133 -14.53 13.41 -10.60
N SER A 134 -15.26 13.91 -11.60
CA SER A 134 -15.26 13.36 -12.95
C SER A 134 -13.94 13.58 -13.68
N THR A 135 -13.18 14.60 -13.30
CA THR A 135 -11.84 14.88 -13.83
C THR A 135 -10.82 13.91 -13.22
N PRO A 136 -10.02 13.19 -14.02
CA PRO A 136 -8.96 12.33 -13.50
C PRO A 136 -7.95 13.10 -12.63
N GLN A 137 -7.67 12.55 -11.45
CA GLN A 137 -6.64 13.07 -10.53
C GLN A 137 -5.72 11.93 -10.12
N THR A 138 -4.43 12.21 -9.94
CA THR A 138 -3.48 11.21 -9.45
C THR A 138 -3.57 11.10 -7.93
N LEU A 139 -3.97 9.93 -7.46
CA LEU A 139 -3.85 9.49 -6.08
C LEU A 139 -2.49 8.83 -5.87
N LEU A 140 -1.72 9.32 -4.91
CA LEU A 140 -0.52 8.68 -4.41
C LEU A 140 -0.86 7.96 -3.09
N ILE A 141 -0.56 6.66 -3.03
CA ILE A 141 -0.69 5.84 -1.84
C ILE A 141 0.71 5.43 -1.41
N GLU A 142 1.12 5.91 -0.25
CA GLU A 142 2.41 5.63 0.37
C GLU A 142 2.23 4.69 1.55
N LEU A 143 3.03 3.64 1.61
CA LEU A 143 2.93 2.67 2.67
C LEU A 143 4.29 2.14 3.09
N ILE A 144 4.49 2.04 4.40
CA ILE A 144 5.69 1.47 5.01
C ILE A 144 5.22 0.32 5.92
N PRO A 145 5.56 -0.94 5.61
CA PRO A 145 5.32 -2.04 6.52
C PRO A 145 6.35 -1.98 7.67
N ALA A 146 5.91 -2.22 8.90
CA ALA A 146 6.79 -2.23 10.09
C ALA A 146 7.81 -3.38 10.07
N GLY A 147 7.63 -4.38 9.20
CA GLY A 147 8.61 -5.43 8.97
C GLY A 147 8.25 -6.36 7.82
N ALA A 148 9.26 -7.04 7.26
CA ALA A 148 9.09 -7.99 6.14
C ALA A 148 8.18 -9.18 6.49
N SER A 149 7.99 -9.48 7.77
CA SER A 149 7.08 -10.51 8.28
C SER A 149 5.60 -10.16 8.15
N SER A 150 5.25 -8.98 7.63
CA SER A 150 3.86 -8.53 7.45
C SER A 150 3.37 -8.69 6.00
N LEU A 151 4.15 -9.37 5.15
CA LEU A 151 3.85 -9.63 3.74
C LEU A 151 3.40 -11.09 3.50
N PRO A 152 2.56 -11.34 2.48
CA PRO A 152 1.97 -10.34 1.59
C PRO A 152 0.83 -9.55 2.28
N PHE A 153 0.46 -8.42 1.71
CA PHE A 153 -0.79 -7.74 2.03
C PHE A 153 -1.45 -7.24 0.74
N GLU A 154 -2.74 -6.97 0.81
CA GLU A 154 -3.53 -6.51 -0.33
C GLU A 154 -3.98 -5.08 -0.08
N LEU A 155 -3.67 -4.19 -1.03
CA LEU A 155 -4.26 -2.86 -1.10
C LEU A 155 -5.48 -2.94 -2.03
N ILE A 156 -6.62 -2.49 -1.54
CA ILE A 156 -7.90 -2.63 -2.22
C ILE A 156 -8.47 -1.23 -2.46
N LEU A 157 -8.80 -0.94 -3.71
CA LEU A 157 -9.57 0.23 -4.11
C LEU A 157 -11.00 -0.21 -4.32
N THR A 158 -11.95 0.40 -3.64
CA THR A 158 -13.36 0.04 -3.79
C THR A 158 -14.24 1.28 -3.93
N PRO A 159 -15.15 1.31 -4.92
CA PRO A 159 -16.07 2.42 -5.06
C PRO A 159 -17.15 2.27 -3.98
N TYR A 160 -17.46 3.35 -3.28
CA TYR A 160 -18.55 3.35 -2.31
C TYR A 160 -19.49 4.52 -2.57
N SER A 161 -20.77 4.30 -2.26
CA SER A 161 -21.74 5.37 -2.13
C SER A 161 -21.65 5.90 -0.70
N ALA A 162 -21.47 7.20 -0.52
CA ALA A 162 -21.66 7.77 0.81
C ALA A 162 -23.15 7.67 1.16
N PRO A 163 -23.54 7.18 2.35
CA PRO A 163 -24.82 7.59 2.90
C PRO A 163 -24.76 9.08 3.24
N ALA A 164 -25.91 9.75 3.35
CA ALA A 164 -26.00 10.94 4.19
C ALA A 164 -25.58 10.51 5.60
N GLN A 165 -24.37 10.89 6.04
CA GLN A 165 -23.70 10.54 7.30
C GLN A 165 -23.87 9.10 7.82
N VAL A 166 -22.80 8.31 7.76
CA VAL A 166 -22.56 7.25 8.74
C VAL A 166 -21.06 7.27 9.04
N ASP A 167 -20.73 7.75 10.24
CA ASP A 167 -19.36 8.10 10.63
C ASP A 167 -18.46 6.89 10.91
N ASP A 168 -19.01 5.70 11.20
CA ASP A 168 -18.20 4.52 11.52
C ASP A 168 -18.59 3.30 10.70
N TRP A 169 -17.65 2.80 9.88
CA TRP A 169 -17.72 1.48 9.28
C TRP A 169 -16.48 0.69 9.72
N THR A 170 -16.67 -0.23 10.67
CA THR A 170 -15.74 -1.33 10.91
C THR A 170 -16.19 -2.51 10.04
N LEU A 171 -15.40 -2.89 9.03
CA LEU A 171 -15.65 -4.14 8.32
C LEU A 171 -15.13 -5.28 9.21
N TYR A 172 -16.06 -5.96 9.89
CA TYR A 172 -15.79 -7.25 10.56
C TYR A 172 -15.30 -8.25 9.54
#